data_AF-A0A920FU70-F1
#
_entry.id   AF-A0A920FU70-F1
#
_cell.length_a   1.000
_cell.length_b   1.000
_cell.length_c   1.000
_cell.angle_alpha   90.00
_cell.angle_beta   90.00
_cell.angle_gamma   90.00
#
_symmetry.space_group_name_H-M   'P 1'
#
loop_
_entity.id
_entity.type
_entity.pdbx_description
1 polymer ?
#
loop_
_entity_poly.entity_id
_entity_poly.type
_entity_poly.pdbx_seq_one_letter_code
_entity_poly.pdbx_strand_id
1 'polypeptide(L)'
;MFKSINNFLLLILIIIFSIGYIIFFLDSDTIKSEIEEYVSSKINYTFVYDGDLNISYAPDARLSITDIKISDESYEPVKKIANIGSLELIIDKEKIIDKIIDVQKIEALDAIYFGVNLDEILLKTYSLIKFKKFQNISVDNNTVLNQLFANAVIDDGIMKIKNIYFETSLLNASGKGVIDLNQRTIKIDMFGKVRDIKSISEDVKNIYTNHYPDDLVNKELPIIIRGSLDNPDITIDIEYIIKKEIINPLKDKLLEKITDDLKEQIKLPF
;
A
#
# COMPACT_ATOMS: atom_id res chain seq x y z
N MET A 1 19.47 -15.69 11.87
CA MET A 1 18.76 -14.99 12.95
C MET A 1 18.56 -13.53 12.51
N PHE A 2 17.56 -13.28 11.67
CA PHE A 2 17.12 -11.93 11.27
C PHE A 2 15.60 -12.03 11.17
N LYS A 3 14.90 -11.67 12.24
CA LYS A 3 13.45 -11.88 12.42
C LYS A 3 12.70 -10.56 12.63
N SER A 4 13.19 -9.47 12.05
CA SER A 4 12.55 -8.15 12.20
C SER A 4 12.86 -7.29 10.99
N ILE A 5 11.96 -7.33 10.00
CA ILE A 5 11.70 -6.44 8.85
C ILE A 5 10.51 -7.13 8.16
N ASN A 6 9.36 -6.55 7.82
CA ASN A 6 8.68 -5.30 8.15
C ASN A 6 7.29 -5.43 7.48
N ASN A 7 6.21 -5.61 8.26
CA ASN A 7 4.90 -5.93 7.70
C ASN A 7 3.87 -4.81 7.89
N PHE A 8 3.89 -3.83 6.99
CA PHE A 8 2.90 -2.75 6.94
C PHE A 8 1.47 -3.29 6.82
N LEU A 9 1.23 -4.17 5.84
CA LEU A 9 -0.10 -4.71 5.55
C LEU A 9 -0.60 -5.65 6.65
N LEU A 10 0.26 -6.53 7.18
CA LEU A 10 -0.08 -7.40 8.29
C LEU A 10 -0.43 -6.61 9.55
N LEU A 11 0.33 -5.55 9.83
CA LEU A 11 0.08 -4.69 10.97
C LEU A 11 -1.30 -4.04 10.85
N ILE A 12 -1.63 -3.46 9.68
CA ILE A 12 -2.96 -2.90 9.42
C ILE A 12 -4.07 -3.96 9.58
N LEU A 13 -3.84 -5.18 9.08
CA LEU A 13 -4.82 -6.27 9.19
C LEU A 13 -5.06 -6.70 10.64
N ILE A 14 -4.00 -6.85 11.43
CA ILE A 14 -4.13 -7.22 12.84
C ILE A 14 -4.77 -6.07 13.62
N ILE A 15 -4.44 -4.81 13.29
CA ILE A 15 -5.12 -3.63 13.82
C ILE A 15 -6.62 -3.73 13.53
N ILE A 16 -7.04 -3.98 12.29
CA ILE A 16 -8.45 -4.11 11.91
C ILE A 16 -9.16 -5.21 12.70
N PHE A 17 -8.54 -6.38 12.88
CA PHE A 17 -9.14 -7.47 13.67
C PHE A 17 -9.24 -7.14 15.16
N SER A 18 -8.17 -6.58 15.71
CA SER A 18 -8.10 -6.25 17.14
C SER A 18 -9.11 -5.15 17.46
N ILE A 19 -9.19 -4.17 16.58
CA ILE A 19 -10.08 -3.03 16.69
C ILE A 19 -11.53 -3.42 16.38
N GLY A 20 -11.77 -4.29 15.40
CA GLY A 20 -13.10 -4.86 15.15
C GLY A 20 -13.63 -5.58 16.40
N TYR A 21 -12.79 -6.35 17.10
CA TYR A 21 -13.16 -6.94 18.38
C TYR A 21 -13.48 -5.88 19.45
N ILE A 22 -12.70 -4.79 19.52
CA ILE A 22 -12.95 -3.68 20.45
C ILE A 22 -14.36 -3.11 20.26
N ILE A 23 -14.82 -2.89 19.02
CA ILE A 23 -16.15 -2.36 18.73
C ILE A 23 -17.29 -3.25 19.29
N PHE A 24 -17.11 -4.58 19.39
CA PHE A 24 -18.21 -5.47 19.82
C PHE A 24 -18.17 -5.89 21.28
N PHE A 25 -17.00 -5.83 21.92
CA PHE A 25 -16.81 -6.36 23.27
C PHE A 25 -16.43 -5.32 24.32
N LEU A 26 -16.16 -4.08 23.92
CA LEU A 26 -15.77 -2.99 24.81
C LEU A 26 -16.83 -1.88 24.80
N ASP A 27 -17.39 -1.58 25.98
CA ASP A 27 -18.32 -0.47 26.19
C ASP A 27 -17.64 0.86 25.85
N SER A 28 -18.42 1.91 25.52
CA SER A 28 -17.88 3.25 25.22
C SER A 28 -17.04 3.87 26.34
N ASP A 29 -17.13 3.30 27.55
CA ASP A 29 -16.46 3.75 28.76
C ASP A 29 -15.11 3.06 28.99
N THR A 30 -14.63 2.28 28.01
CA THR A 30 -13.35 1.59 28.08
C THR A 30 -12.20 2.57 28.25
N ILE A 31 -11.38 2.34 29.28
CA ILE A 31 -10.22 3.17 29.59
C ILE A 31 -9.19 2.99 28.48
N LYS A 32 -8.65 4.10 27.94
CA LYS A 32 -7.59 4.14 26.90
C LYS A 32 -6.55 3.02 27.03
N SER A 33 -6.06 2.78 28.25
CA SER A 33 -5.06 1.74 28.54
C SER A 33 -5.49 0.33 28.18
N GLU A 34 -6.78 -0.02 28.29
CA GLU A 34 -7.28 -1.36 27.95
C GLU A 34 -7.24 -1.60 26.44
N ILE A 35 -7.55 -0.57 25.63
CA ILE A 35 -7.44 -0.64 24.17
C ILE A 35 -5.97 -0.77 23.77
N GLU A 36 -5.10 0.06 24.36
CA GLU A 36 -3.67 0.01 24.08
C GLU A 36 -3.08 -1.36 24.42
N GLU A 37 -3.37 -1.89 25.60
CA GLU A 37 -2.92 -3.21 26.03
C GLU A 37 -3.50 -4.33 25.16
N TYR A 38 -4.81 -4.27 24.87
CA TYR A 38 -5.46 -5.26 24.02
C TYR A 38 -4.85 -5.29 22.63
N VAL A 39 -4.77 -4.16 21.93
CA VAL A 39 -4.21 -4.10 20.57
C VAL A 39 -2.74 -4.53 20.60
N SER A 40 -1.95 -4.01 21.55
CA SER A 40 -0.53 -4.36 21.67
C SER A 40 -0.31 -5.87 21.80
N SER A 41 -1.14 -6.54 22.61
CA SER A 41 -1.09 -7.99 22.80
C SER A 41 -1.38 -8.80 21.53
N LYS A 42 -2.08 -8.22 20.55
CA LYS A 42 -2.42 -8.88 19.28
C LYS A 42 -1.39 -8.63 18.18
N ILE A 43 -0.84 -7.42 18.13
CA ILE A 43 0.09 -7.01 17.06
C ILE A 43 1.55 -7.37 17.35
N ASN A 44 1.90 -7.83 18.55
CA ASN A 44 3.28 -8.05 19.01
C ASN A 44 4.17 -6.79 18.89
N TYR A 45 3.55 -5.63 19.04
CA TYR A 45 4.16 -4.30 19.05
C TYR A 45 3.42 -3.47 20.10
N THR A 46 4.03 -2.39 20.55
CA THR A 46 3.35 -1.41 21.40
C THR A 46 2.48 -0.53 20.51
N PHE A 47 1.19 -0.52 20.78
CA PHE A 47 0.20 0.39 20.20
C PHE A 47 -0.21 1.41 21.25
N VAL A 48 -0.07 2.69 20.90
CA VAL A 48 -0.60 3.80 21.69
C VAL A 48 -1.33 4.78 20.79
N TYR A 49 -2.28 5.53 21.34
CA TYR A 49 -2.94 6.61 20.61
C TYR A 49 -3.11 7.83 21.51
N ASP A 50 -2.66 9.01 21.06
CA ASP A 50 -2.74 10.24 21.87
C ASP A 50 -3.89 11.16 21.45
N GLY A 51 -4.65 10.77 20.43
CA GLY A 51 -5.81 11.50 19.92
C GLY A 51 -7.15 11.00 20.44
N ASP A 52 -8.19 11.35 19.70
CA ASP A 52 -9.58 11.06 20.03
C ASP A 52 -10.00 9.67 19.55
N LEU A 53 -10.81 8.99 20.36
CA LEU A 53 -11.49 7.75 20.04
C LEU A 53 -12.98 8.03 19.92
N ASN A 54 -13.55 7.78 18.74
CA ASN A 54 -14.98 7.92 18.49
C ASN A 54 -15.56 6.58 18.04
N ILE A 55 -16.59 6.09 18.75
CA ILE A 55 -17.31 4.85 18.42
C ILE A 55 -18.78 5.18 18.19
N SER A 56 -19.36 4.64 17.13
CA SER A 56 -20.80 4.70 16.84
C SER A 56 -21.33 3.34 16.41
N TYR A 57 -22.56 3.02 16.80
CA TYR A 57 -23.17 1.69 16.59
C TYR A 57 -24.39 1.70 15.65
N ALA A 58 -24.80 2.87 15.15
CA ALA A 58 -25.96 3.02 14.27
C ALA A 58 -25.71 4.06 13.16
N PRO A 59 -26.10 3.78 11.89
CA PRO A 59 -26.65 2.52 11.39
C PRO A 59 -25.63 1.37 11.35
N ASP A 60 -24.41 1.64 10.90
CA ASP A 60 -23.27 0.71 10.90
C ASP A 60 -22.37 0.90 12.13
N ALA A 61 -21.54 -0.10 12.42
CA ALA A 61 -20.54 0.02 13.48
C ALA A 61 -19.33 0.79 12.93
N ARG A 62 -19.09 1.97 13.47
CA ARG A 62 -18.05 2.91 13.04
C ARG A 62 -17.10 3.21 14.17
N LEU A 63 -15.82 3.26 13.85
CA LEU A 63 -14.76 3.68 14.73
C LEU A 63 -13.85 4.68 14.03
N SER A 64 -13.44 5.71 14.76
CA SER A 64 -12.35 6.60 14.37
C SER A 64 -11.36 6.75 15.52
N ILE A 65 -10.07 6.64 15.22
CA ILE A 65 -8.96 6.90 16.15
C ILE A 65 -7.98 7.86 15.51
N THR A 66 -7.44 8.82 16.25
CA THR A 66 -6.40 9.75 15.78
C THR A 66 -5.11 9.66 16.58
N ASP A 67 -4.01 10.11 15.96
CA ASP A 67 -2.64 10.11 16.49
C ASP A 67 -2.19 8.75 17.06
N ILE A 68 -2.28 7.71 16.22
CA ILE A 68 -1.80 6.36 16.56
C ILE A 68 -0.29 6.28 16.35
N LYS A 69 0.42 5.66 17.30
CA LYS A 69 1.84 5.34 17.23
C LYS A 69 2.06 3.87 17.53
N ILE A 70 2.89 3.24 16.72
CA ILE A 70 3.24 1.83 16.85
C ILE A 70 4.75 1.70 16.90
N SER A 71 5.24 1.05 17.94
CA SER A 71 6.67 0.87 18.21
C SER A 71 7.00 -0.58 18.56
N ASP A 72 8.26 -0.96 18.32
CA ASP A 72 8.87 -2.18 18.83
C ASP A 72 9.83 -1.80 19.96
N GLU A 73 9.35 -1.98 21.19
CA GLU A 73 10.07 -1.71 22.44
C GLU A 73 11.19 -2.74 22.72
N SER A 74 11.33 -3.78 21.90
CA SER A 74 12.39 -4.78 22.03
C SER A 74 13.76 -4.26 21.56
N TYR A 75 13.82 -3.03 21.04
CA TYR A 75 15.01 -2.38 20.49
C TYR A 75 15.42 -1.16 21.31
N GLU A 76 16.72 -0.85 21.34
CA GLU A 76 17.24 0.39 21.92
C GLU A 76 18.17 1.11 20.92
N PRO A 77 17.83 2.35 20.47
CA PRO A 77 16.61 3.09 20.78
C PRO A 77 15.35 2.40 20.23
N VAL A 78 14.20 2.68 20.85
CA VAL A 78 12.89 2.15 20.46
C VAL A 78 12.67 2.29 18.96
N LYS A 79 12.35 1.17 18.30
CA LYS A 79 12.17 1.15 16.85
C LYS A 79 10.74 1.57 16.52
N LYS A 80 10.58 2.70 15.84
CA LYS A 80 9.28 3.13 15.30
C LYS A 80 8.85 2.17 14.19
N ILE A 81 7.58 1.78 14.18
CA ILE A 81 6.99 0.89 13.18
C ILE A 81 6.01 1.65 12.29
N ALA A 82 5.07 2.37 12.89
CA ALA A 82 4.12 3.20 12.15
C ALA A 82 3.61 4.38 12.97
N ASN A 83 3.33 5.50 12.30
CA ASN A 83 2.49 6.56 12.82
C ASN A 83 1.27 6.69 11.91
N ILE A 84 0.08 6.92 12.45
CA ILE A 84 -1.14 7.10 11.65
C ILE A 84 -1.89 8.31 12.19
N GLY A 85 -2.08 9.33 11.35
CA GLY A 85 -2.78 10.55 11.73
C GLY A 85 -4.24 10.31 12.07
N SER A 86 -4.96 9.60 11.21
CA SER A 86 -6.32 9.12 11.49
C SER A 86 -6.57 7.74 10.91
N LEU A 87 -7.35 6.94 11.62
CA LEU A 87 -7.83 5.63 11.20
C LEU A 87 -9.34 5.57 11.38
N GLU A 88 -10.05 5.28 10.30
CA GLU A 88 -11.49 5.03 10.29
C GLU A 88 -11.77 3.58 9.89
N LEU A 89 -12.68 2.94 10.62
CA LEU A 89 -13.18 1.59 10.35
C LEU A 89 -14.71 1.59 10.37
N ILE A 90 -15.34 1.04 9.34
CA ILE A 90 -16.80 0.85 9.25
C ILE A 90 -17.07 -0.61 8.93
N ILE A 91 -17.88 -1.26 9.77
CA ILE A 91 -18.25 -2.67 9.66
C ILE A 91 -19.78 -2.78 9.58
N ASP A 92 -20.26 -3.62 8.65
CA ASP A 92 -21.65 -4.05 8.60
C ASP A 92 -21.91 -5.04 9.74
N LYS A 93 -22.64 -4.59 10.75
CA LYS A 93 -22.96 -5.37 11.95
C LYS A 93 -23.95 -6.52 11.68
N GLU A 94 -24.77 -6.42 10.63
CA GLU A 94 -25.77 -7.45 10.33
C GLU A 94 -25.10 -8.75 9.88
N LYS A 95 -23.98 -8.63 9.15
CA LYS A 95 -23.20 -9.78 8.66
C LYS A 95 -22.49 -10.58 9.74
N ILE A 96 -22.29 -9.99 10.91
CA ILE A 96 -21.58 -10.65 12.02
C ILE A 96 -22.41 -11.79 12.62
N ILE A 97 -23.74 -11.72 12.52
CA ILE A 97 -24.64 -12.83 12.90
C ILE A 97 -24.29 -14.10 12.10
N ASP A 98 -23.91 -13.92 10.84
CA ASP A 98 -23.47 -15.00 9.96
C ASP A 98 -21.98 -15.35 10.14
N LYS A 99 -21.32 -14.80 11.16
CA LYS A 99 -19.87 -14.87 11.43
C LYS A 99 -19.00 -14.29 10.30
N ILE A 100 -19.59 -13.41 9.50
CA ILE A 100 -18.90 -12.70 8.43
C ILE A 100 -18.56 -11.30 8.92
N ILE A 101 -17.30 -10.89 8.78
CA ILE A 101 -16.90 -9.51 9.03
C ILE A 101 -16.86 -8.81 7.67
N ASP A 102 -17.92 -8.08 7.32
CA ASP A 102 -17.96 -7.25 6.11
C ASP A 102 -17.50 -5.84 6.45
N VAL A 103 -16.24 -5.56 6.12
CA VAL A 103 -15.60 -4.27 6.33
C VAL A 103 -15.93 -3.37 5.15
N GLN A 104 -16.86 -2.46 5.38
CA GLN A 104 -17.34 -1.50 4.39
C GLN A 104 -16.29 -0.44 4.05
N LYS A 105 -15.52 -0.03 5.07
CA LYS A 105 -14.44 0.95 4.92
C LYS A 105 -13.36 0.73 5.97
N ILE A 106 -12.11 0.72 5.52
CA ILE A 106 -10.93 1.06 6.30
C ILE A 106 -10.32 2.26 5.60
N GLU A 107 -10.03 3.33 6.33
CA GLU A 107 -9.28 4.46 5.80
C GLU A 107 -8.25 4.93 6.82
N ALA A 108 -6.99 4.99 6.40
CA ALA A 108 -5.94 5.62 7.16
C ALA A 108 -5.45 6.86 6.41
N LEU A 109 -5.36 7.99 7.09
CA LEU A 109 -4.81 9.24 6.56
C LEU A 109 -3.52 9.59 7.29
N ASP A 110 -2.61 10.21 6.53
CA ASP A 110 -1.32 10.70 7.05
C ASP A 110 -0.55 9.60 7.81
N ALA A 111 -0.43 8.43 7.18
CA ALA A 111 0.29 7.31 7.74
C ALA A 111 1.77 7.35 7.33
N ILE A 112 2.66 7.08 8.28
CA ILE A 112 4.09 6.91 8.04
C ILE A 112 4.44 5.49 8.46
N TYR A 113 4.98 4.72 7.53
CA TYR A 113 5.48 3.38 7.82
C TYR A 113 6.99 3.34 7.79
N PHE A 114 7.62 2.91 8.87
CA PHE A 114 9.08 2.94 9.02
C PHE A 114 9.72 1.62 8.57
N GLY A 115 10.85 1.75 7.86
CA GLY A 115 11.78 0.70 7.47
C GLY A 115 11.64 0.18 6.02
N VAL A 116 10.69 0.69 5.24
CA VAL A 116 10.65 0.57 3.78
C VAL A 116 10.22 1.90 3.18
N ASN A 117 10.80 2.30 2.06
CA ASN A 117 10.42 3.48 1.30
C ASN A 117 9.97 3.08 -0.12
N LEU A 118 8.65 3.02 -0.34
CA LEU A 118 8.07 2.63 -1.64
C LEU A 118 8.42 3.63 -2.76
N ASP A 119 8.50 4.92 -2.44
CA ASP A 119 8.86 5.95 -3.41
C ASP A 119 10.33 5.78 -3.84
N GLU A 120 11.24 5.46 -2.91
CA GLU A 120 12.64 5.15 -3.23
C GLU A 120 12.75 3.86 -4.08
N ILE A 121 11.95 2.83 -3.78
CA ILE A 121 11.88 1.60 -4.59
C ILE A 121 11.45 1.93 -6.02
N LEU A 122 10.41 2.76 -6.20
CA LEU A 122 9.96 3.21 -7.52
C LEU A 122 11.10 3.91 -8.28
N LEU A 123 11.82 4.83 -7.63
CA LEU A 123 12.89 5.61 -8.26
C LEU A 123 14.14 4.77 -8.60
N LYS A 124 14.52 3.85 -7.70
CA LYS A 124 15.60 2.87 -7.95
C LYS A 124 15.25 2.01 -9.15
N THR A 125 14.04 1.47 -9.14
CA THR A 125 13.50 0.64 -10.21
C THR A 125 13.51 1.40 -11.53
N TYR A 126 13.04 2.65 -11.54
CA TYR A 126 13.07 3.51 -12.71
C TYR A 126 14.49 3.80 -13.23
N SER A 127 15.43 4.09 -12.34
CA SER A 127 16.83 4.36 -12.73
C SER A 127 17.49 3.15 -13.39
N LEU A 128 17.20 1.94 -12.90
CA LEU A 128 17.65 0.69 -13.52
C LEU A 128 17.09 0.54 -14.95
N ILE A 129 15.80 0.83 -15.16
CA ILE A 129 15.18 0.80 -16.51
C ILE A 129 15.87 1.76 -17.47
N LYS A 130 16.27 2.94 -16.97
CA LYS A 130 16.96 3.95 -17.78
C LYS A 130 18.44 3.71 -17.95
N PHE A 131 18.97 2.58 -17.45
CA PHE A 131 20.40 2.30 -17.42
C PHE A 131 21.22 3.45 -16.79
N LYS A 132 20.60 4.16 -15.83
CA LYS A 132 21.23 5.25 -15.08
C LYS A 132 21.66 4.72 -13.72
N LYS A 133 22.81 5.19 -13.24
CA LYS A 133 23.21 4.95 -11.86
C LYS A 133 22.28 5.74 -10.95
N PHE A 134 21.56 5.05 -10.06
CA PHE A 134 20.77 5.71 -9.01
C PHE A 134 21.73 6.47 -8.09
N GLN A 135 21.52 7.77 -7.94
CA GLN A 135 22.21 8.55 -6.92
C GLN A 135 21.37 8.45 -5.65
N ASN A 136 22.01 8.14 -4.51
CA ASN A 136 21.30 8.06 -3.25
C ASN A 136 20.58 9.38 -2.99
N ILE A 137 19.28 9.29 -2.73
CA ILE A 137 18.46 10.40 -2.26
C ILE A 137 18.48 10.31 -0.74
N SER A 138 18.76 11.43 -0.05
CA SER A 138 18.74 11.49 1.41
C SER A 138 17.30 11.53 1.92
N VAL A 139 16.56 10.44 1.71
CA VAL A 139 15.22 10.23 2.25
C VAL A 139 15.28 9.28 3.44
N ASP A 140 14.41 9.52 4.41
CA ASP A 140 14.21 8.58 5.49
C ASP A 140 13.80 7.22 4.90
N ASN A 141 14.23 6.14 5.57
CA ASN A 141 13.75 4.80 5.24
C ASN A 141 12.34 4.62 5.79
N ASN A 142 11.38 5.39 5.28
CA ASN A 142 9.97 5.28 5.59
C ASN A 142 9.13 5.51 4.32
N THR A 143 7.89 5.05 4.35
CA THR A 143 6.90 5.34 3.33
C THR A 143 5.88 6.27 3.95
N VAL A 144 5.73 7.47 3.37
CA VAL A 144 4.65 8.38 3.68
C VAL A 144 3.46 8.01 2.80
N LEU A 145 2.34 7.68 3.45
CA LEU A 145 1.07 7.32 2.85
C LEU A 145 0.04 8.39 3.23
N ASN A 146 -0.30 9.24 2.27
CA ASN A 146 -1.30 10.29 2.47
C ASN A 146 -2.68 9.66 2.71
N GLN A 147 -2.96 8.56 2.02
CA GLN A 147 -4.20 7.82 2.16
C GLN A 147 -3.96 6.33 1.92
N LEU A 148 -4.58 5.50 2.75
CA LEU A 148 -4.82 4.09 2.49
C LEU A 148 -6.32 3.87 2.66
N PHE A 149 -6.97 3.27 1.68
CA PHE A 149 -8.38 2.92 1.73
C PHE A 149 -8.54 1.44 1.36
N ALA A 150 -9.42 0.73 2.04
CA ALA A 150 -9.79 -0.63 1.65
C ALA A 150 -11.22 -0.99 2.05
N ASN A 151 -11.80 -1.95 1.34
CA ASN A 151 -12.97 -2.69 1.79
C ASN A 151 -12.78 -4.19 1.55
N ALA A 152 -13.30 -4.99 2.46
CA ALA A 152 -13.01 -6.41 2.49
C ALA A 152 -14.10 -7.21 3.18
N VAL A 153 -14.28 -8.46 2.75
CA VAL A 153 -15.13 -9.44 3.45
C VAL A 153 -14.22 -10.49 4.03
N ILE A 154 -14.36 -10.75 5.32
CA ILE A 154 -13.65 -11.80 6.03
C ILE A 154 -14.66 -12.90 6.34
N ASP A 155 -14.37 -14.10 5.83
CA ASP A 155 -15.19 -15.28 6.03
C ASP A 155 -14.25 -16.49 6.19
N ASP A 156 -14.44 -17.25 7.27
CA ASP A 156 -13.64 -18.43 7.61
C ASP A 156 -12.10 -18.21 7.55
N GLY A 157 -11.63 -17.07 8.07
CA GLY A 157 -10.22 -16.71 8.06
C GLY A 157 -9.66 -16.32 6.69
N ILE A 158 -10.51 -16.22 5.66
CA ILE A 158 -10.14 -15.70 4.34
C ILE A 158 -10.69 -14.29 4.19
N MET A 159 -9.79 -13.32 4.09
CA MET A 159 -10.14 -11.94 3.78
C MET A 159 -10.06 -11.70 2.26
N LYS A 160 -11.20 -11.41 1.65
CA LYS A 160 -11.31 -10.99 0.25
C LYS A 160 -11.39 -9.47 0.19
N ILE A 161 -10.31 -8.84 -0.26
CA ILE A 161 -10.22 -7.40 -0.45
C ILE A 161 -10.88 -7.07 -1.79
N LYS A 162 -12.04 -6.41 -1.74
CA LYS A 162 -12.81 -6.03 -2.94
C LYS A 162 -12.14 -4.85 -3.65
N ASN A 163 -11.72 -3.86 -2.86
CA ASN A 163 -10.96 -2.70 -3.31
C ASN A 163 -9.90 -2.35 -2.26
N ILE A 164 -8.69 -2.04 -2.72
CA ILE A 164 -7.64 -1.39 -1.94
C ILE A 164 -7.08 -0.25 -2.78
N TYR A 165 -6.87 0.90 -2.15
CA TYR A 165 -6.24 2.07 -2.71
C TYR A 165 -5.17 2.57 -1.75
N PHE A 166 -4.02 2.98 -2.25
CA PHE A 166 -3.08 3.75 -1.46
C PHE A 166 -2.48 4.90 -2.29
N GLU A 167 -2.10 5.96 -1.59
CA GLU A 167 -1.42 7.12 -2.13
C GLU A 167 -0.18 7.43 -1.30
N THR A 168 0.99 7.37 -1.93
CA THR A 168 2.26 7.86 -1.40
C THR A 168 2.59 9.25 -1.93
N SER A 169 3.81 9.73 -1.68
CA SER A 169 4.27 11.01 -2.23
C SER A 169 4.36 10.98 -3.77
N LEU A 170 4.77 9.85 -4.37
CA LEU A 170 4.98 9.75 -5.83
C LEU A 170 4.01 8.81 -6.55
N LEU A 171 3.32 7.92 -5.83
CA LEU A 171 2.55 6.82 -6.42
C LEU A 171 1.13 6.83 -5.88
N ASN A 172 0.14 6.63 -6.74
CA ASN A 172 -1.14 6.10 -6.32
C ASN A 172 -1.31 4.70 -6.88
N ALA A 173 -2.01 3.81 -6.19
CA ALA A 173 -2.29 2.48 -6.68
C ALA A 173 -3.64 1.98 -6.20
N SER A 174 -4.33 1.23 -7.05
CA SER A 174 -5.60 0.59 -6.72
C SER A 174 -5.62 -0.86 -7.16
N GLY A 175 -6.35 -1.70 -6.44
CA GLY A 175 -6.37 -3.12 -6.74
C GLY A 175 -7.31 -3.93 -5.88
N LYS A 176 -7.08 -5.24 -5.89
CA LYS A 176 -7.87 -6.22 -5.16
C LYS A 176 -6.99 -7.40 -4.78
N GLY A 177 -7.45 -8.20 -3.83
CA GLY A 177 -6.66 -9.34 -3.41
C GLY A 177 -7.34 -10.24 -2.42
N VAL A 178 -6.58 -11.24 -1.98
CA VAL A 178 -6.99 -12.19 -0.96
C VAL A 178 -5.88 -12.33 0.04
N ILE A 179 -6.27 -12.41 1.30
CA ILE A 179 -5.41 -12.72 2.42
C ILE A 179 -5.98 -13.95 3.11
N ASP A 180 -5.16 -14.98 3.22
CA ASP A 180 -5.48 -16.17 3.97
C ASP A 180 -4.82 -16.05 5.34
N LEU A 181 -5.62 -15.81 6.37
CA LEU A 181 -5.14 -15.61 7.74
C LEU A 181 -4.77 -16.94 8.40
N ASN A 182 -5.38 -18.04 7.96
CA ASN A 182 -5.10 -19.38 8.44
C ASN A 182 -3.71 -19.83 7.94
N GLN A 183 -3.42 -19.58 6.66
CA GLN A 183 -2.13 -19.88 6.04
C GLN A 183 -1.10 -18.77 6.20
N ARG A 184 -1.51 -17.60 6.73
CA ARG A 184 -0.71 -16.37 6.81
C ARG A 184 -0.11 -15.99 5.45
N THR A 185 -0.91 -16.00 4.38
CA THR A 185 -0.45 -15.63 3.03
C THR A 185 -1.23 -14.46 2.45
N ILE A 186 -0.59 -13.74 1.54
CA ILE A 186 -1.16 -12.56 0.87
C ILE A 186 -0.98 -12.65 -0.64
N LYS A 187 -2.03 -12.27 -1.37
CA LYS A 187 -2.02 -12.09 -2.82
C LYS A 187 -2.84 -10.87 -3.21
N ILE A 188 -2.18 -9.76 -3.51
CA ILE A 188 -2.82 -8.52 -3.96
C ILE A 188 -2.24 -8.11 -5.32
N ASP A 189 -3.13 -7.87 -6.27
CA ASP A 189 -2.79 -7.29 -7.57
C ASP A 189 -3.30 -5.86 -7.64
N MET A 190 -2.40 -4.94 -7.97
CA MET A 190 -2.71 -3.53 -8.05
C MET A 190 -2.16 -2.94 -9.35
N PHE A 191 -2.77 -1.85 -9.79
CA PHE A 191 -2.23 -0.99 -10.82
C PHE A 191 -1.96 0.37 -10.21
N GLY A 192 -0.70 0.78 -10.26
CA GLY A 192 -0.21 2.07 -9.82
C GLY A 192 -0.02 3.06 -10.95
N LYS A 193 0.01 4.35 -10.64
CA LYS A 193 0.43 5.42 -11.54
C LYS A 193 1.30 6.39 -10.77
N VAL A 194 2.36 6.86 -11.42
CA VAL A 194 3.14 7.99 -10.89
C VAL A 194 2.25 9.23 -10.90
N ARG A 195 2.14 9.88 -9.76
CA ARG A 195 1.37 11.10 -9.56
C ARG A 195 2.02 12.25 -10.31
N ASP A 196 1.24 13.08 -10.99
CA ASP A 196 1.74 14.27 -11.69
C ASP A 196 2.51 15.19 -10.74
N ILE A 197 3.73 15.57 -11.11
CA ILE A 197 4.59 16.46 -10.32
C ILE A 197 3.88 17.76 -9.94
N LYS A 198 2.96 18.28 -10.78
CA LYS A 198 2.17 19.49 -10.49
C LYS A 198 1.19 19.31 -9.32
N SER A 199 0.78 18.06 -9.04
CA SER A 199 -0.11 17.70 -7.93
C SER A 199 0.63 17.45 -6.60
N ILE A 200 1.96 17.47 -6.64
CA ILE A 200 2.85 17.19 -5.51
C ILE A 200 3.27 18.52 -4.87
N SER A 201 3.44 18.55 -3.54
CA SER A 201 3.89 19.73 -2.81
C SER A 201 5.33 20.12 -3.19
N GLU A 202 5.69 21.39 -3.06
CA GLU A 202 7.02 21.89 -3.45
C GLU A 202 8.15 21.24 -2.64
N ASP A 203 7.89 20.94 -1.36
CA ASP A 203 8.85 20.25 -0.48
C ASP A 203 9.15 18.85 -1.01
N VAL A 204 8.12 18.12 -1.42
CA VAL A 204 8.26 16.78 -2.00
C VAL A 204 8.92 16.85 -3.37
N LYS A 205 8.58 17.85 -4.21
CA LYS A 205 9.30 18.06 -5.48
C LYS A 205 10.78 18.21 -5.25
N ASN A 206 11.21 19.10 -4.35
CA ASN A 206 12.63 19.36 -4.07
C ASN A 206 13.42 18.10 -3.67
N ILE A 207 12.78 17.15 -2.99
CA ILE A 207 13.39 15.85 -2.64
C ILE A 207 13.65 15.00 -3.89
N TYR A 208 12.76 15.07 -4.88
CA TYR A 208 12.72 14.14 -6.01
C TYR A 208 13.06 14.74 -7.39
N THR A 209 13.20 16.07 -7.54
CA THR A 209 13.29 16.80 -8.83
C THR A 209 14.28 16.19 -9.84
N ASN A 210 15.47 15.78 -9.39
CA ASN A 210 16.51 15.26 -10.29
C ASN A 210 16.33 13.78 -10.69
N HIS A 211 15.39 13.08 -10.04
CA HIS A 211 15.17 11.63 -10.21
C HIS A 211 13.73 11.27 -10.55
N TYR A 212 12.85 12.27 -10.64
CA TYR A 212 11.44 12.06 -10.86
C TYR A 212 11.18 11.33 -12.19
N PRO A 213 10.31 10.30 -12.21
CA PRO A 213 10.12 9.45 -13.38
C PRO A 213 9.06 10.06 -14.32
N ASP A 214 9.39 11.19 -14.96
CA ASP A 214 8.49 11.96 -15.83
C ASP A 214 7.80 11.11 -16.92
N ASP A 215 8.53 10.15 -17.49
CA ASP A 215 8.03 9.28 -18.55
C ASP A 215 7.19 8.10 -18.04
N LEU A 216 7.09 7.90 -16.71
CA LEU A 216 6.17 6.96 -16.08
C LEU A 216 4.88 7.64 -15.60
N VAL A 217 4.80 8.97 -15.68
CA VAL A 217 3.58 9.71 -15.35
C VAL A 217 2.43 9.23 -16.23
N ASN A 218 1.30 8.95 -15.59
CA ASN A 218 0.10 8.36 -16.21
C ASN A 218 0.25 6.93 -16.75
N LYS A 219 1.43 6.31 -16.69
CA LYS A 219 1.61 4.91 -17.07
C LYS A 219 1.15 3.99 -15.97
N GLU A 220 0.49 2.91 -16.38
CA GLU A 220 0.08 1.86 -15.46
C GLU A 220 1.29 1.01 -15.08
N LEU A 221 1.57 0.98 -13.78
CA LEU A 221 2.61 0.20 -13.14
C LEU A 221 1.93 -0.97 -12.43
N PRO A 222 1.96 -2.20 -12.96
CA PRO A 222 1.43 -3.34 -12.22
C PRO A 222 2.26 -3.54 -10.96
N ILE A 223 1.60 -3.61 -9.81
CA ILE A 223 2.20 -3.84 -8.51
C ILE A 223 1.65 -5.15 -7.99
N ILE A 224 2.57 -6.05 -7.63
CA ILE A 224 2.25 -7.40 -7.21
C ILE A 224 2.75 -7.57 -5.77
N ILE A 225 1.83 -7.91 -4.87
CA ILE A 225 2.15 -8.24 -3.48
C ILE A 225 1.83 -9.72 -3.27
N ARG A 226 2.83 -10.52 -2.91
CA ARG A 226 2.72 -11.97 -2.76
C ARG A 226 3.54 -12.48 -1.57
N GLY A 227 3.22 -13.67 -1.08
CA GLY A 227 4.05 -14.39 -0.13
C GLY A 227 3.43 -14.54 1.24
N SER A 228 4.28 -14.67 2.27
CA SER A 228 3.86 -14.74 3.66
C SER A 228 3.45 -13.36 4.15
N LEU A 229 2.44 -13.29 5.01
CA LEU A 229 2.09 -12.07 5.74
C LEU A 229 3.24 -11.54 6.59
N ASP A 230 4.14 -12.43 7.01
CA ASP A 230 5.31 -12.08 7.84
C ASP A 230 6.47 -11.48 7.04
N ASN A 231 6.47 -11.63 5.71
CA ASN A 231 7.46 -11.06 4.80
C ASN A 231 6.92 -11.09 3.37
N PRO A 232 6.00 -10.18 3.00
CA PRO A 232 5.46 -10.12 1.66
C PRO A 232 6.50 -9.57 0.69
N ASP A 233 6.59 -10.19 -0.48
CA ASP A 233 7.34 -9.67 -1.61
C ASP A 233 6.48 -8.62 -2.33
N ILE A 234 7.02 -7.42 -2.49
CA ILE A 234 6.37 -6.29 -3.16
C ILE A 234 7.20 -5.97 -4.40
N THR A 235 6.60 -6.15 -5.57
CA THR A 235 7.28 -5.94 -6.85
C THR A 235 6.48 -5.01 -7.75
N ILE A 236 7.19 -4.21 -8.54
CA ILE A 236 6.62 -3.48 -9.68
C ILE A 236 7.00 -4.28 -10.93
N ASP A 237 6.01 -4.69 -11.73
CA ASP A 237 6.24 -5.45 -12.95
C ASP A 237 6.81 -4.55 -14.06
N ILE A 238 8.13 -4.44 -14.03
CA ILE A 238 8.90 -3.66 -14.99
C ILE A 238 8.98 -4.34 -16.34
N GLU A 239 8.99 -5.67 -16.37
CA GLU A 239 9.02 -6.41 -17.62
C GLU A 239 7.78 -6.08 -18.45
N TYR A 240 6.62 -5.98 -17.82
CA TYR A 240 5.40 -5.50 -18.44
C TYR A 240 5.58 -4.10 -19.04
N ILE A 241 6.12 -3.13 -18.29
CA ILE A 241 6.30 -1.76 -18.76
C ILE A 241 7.30 -1.69 -19.92
N ILE A 242 8.47 -2.34 -19.81
CA ILE A 242 9.49 -2.36 -20.87
C ILE A 242 8.90 -2.98 -22.14
N LYS A 243 8.19 -4.11 -22.01
CA LYS A 243 7.54 -4.76 -23.16
C LYS A 243 6.52 -3.83 -23.81
N LYS A 244 5.62 -3.25 -23.01
CA LYS A 244 4.51 -2.43 -23.49
C LYS A 244 4.96 -1.11 -24.10
N GLU A 245 5.91 -0.42 -23.47
CA GLU A 245 6.26 0.96 -23.79
C GLU A 245 7.50 1.11 -24.67
N ILE A 246 8.41 0.13 -24.65
CA ILE A 246 9.70 0.21 -25.37
C ILE A 246 9.74 -0.84 -26.48
N ILE A 247 9.56 -2.11 -26.14
CA ILE A 247 9.79 -3.21 -27.10
C ILE A 247 8.69 -3.26 -28.16
N ASN A 248 7.42 -3.21 -27.77
CA ASN A 248 6.30 -3.30 -28.70
C ASN A 248 6.30 -2.15 -29.72
N PRO A 249 6.42 -0.86 -29.32
CA PRO A 249 6.47 0.23 -30.28
C PRO A 249 7.67 0.18 -31.23
N LEU A 250 8.83 -0.31 -30.76
CA LEU A 250 10.00 -0.51 -31.62
C LEU A 250 9.75 -1.62 -32.64
N LYS A 251 9.16 -2.74 -32.22
CA LYS A 251 8.81 -3.86 -33.10
C LYS A 251 7.81 -3.42 -34.17
N ASP A 252 6.79 -2.65 -33.79
CA ASP A 252 5.77 -2.15 -34.72
C ASP A 252 6.39 -1.19 -35.74
N LYS A 253 7.25 -0.26 -35.31
CA LYS A 253 7.99 0.64 -36.22
C LYS A 253 8.91 -0.11 -37.18
N LEU A 254 9.56 -1.18 -36.73
CA LEU A 254 10.40 -2.01 -37.60
C LEU A 254 9.56 -2.75 -38.64
N LEU A 255 8.40 -3.29 -38.24
CA LEU A 255 7.47 -3.97 -39.16
C LEU A 255 6.87 -2.99 -40.19
N GLU A 256 6.49 -1.79 -39.76
CA GLU A 256 5.99 -0.72 -40.63
C GLU A 256 7.06 -0.34 -41.66
N LYS A 257 8.30 -0.08 -41.21
CA LYS A 257 9.42 0.26 -42.10
C LYS A 257 9.72 -0.84 -43.13
N ILE A 258 9.78 -2.09 -42.71
CA ILE A 258 9.99 -3.23 -43.62
C ILE A 258 8.85 -3.32 -44.64
N THR A 259 7.62 -3.10 -44.21
CA THR A 259 6.44 -3.15 -45.08
C THR A 259 6.44 -2.01 -46.09
N ASP A 260 6.84 -0.82 -45.71
CA ASP A 260 6.93 0.34 -46.59
C ASP A 260 8.09 0.21 -47.58
N ASP A 261 9.27 -0.24 -47.14
CA ASP A 261 10.41 -0.54 -48.01
C ASP A 261 10.02 -1.62 -49.06
N LEU A 262 9.28 -2.66 -48.66
CA LEU A 262 8.77 -3.67 -49.57
C LEU A 262 7.71 -3.10 -50.54
N LYS A 263 6.81 -2.23 -50.08
CA LYS A 263 5.82 -1.57 -50.95
C LYS A 263 6.49 -0.64 -51.96
N GLU A 264 7.55 0.07 -51.58
CA GLU A 264 8.33 0.91 -52.51
C GLU A 264 9.06 0.06 -53.54
N GLN A 265 9.65 -1.08 -53.14
CA GLN A 265 10.31 -2.00 -54.07
C GLN A 265 9.34 -2.77 -54.98
N ILE A 266 8.12 -3.06 -54.50
CA ILE A 266 7.08 -3.78 -55.27
C ILE A 266 6.28 -2.82 -56.17
N LYS A 267 6.21 -1.52 -55.84
CA LYS A 267 5.76 -0.48 -56.77
C LYS A 267 6.81 -0.27 -57.86
N LEU A 268 6.94 -1.25 -58.76
CA LEU A 268 7.65 -1.07 -60.02
C LEU A 268 6.95 0.06 -60.81
N PRO A 269 7.72 1.01 -61.39
CA PRO A 269 7.19 1.91 -62.40
C PRO A 269 6.83 1.05 -63.62
N PHE A 270 5.55 1.01 -63.98
CA PHE A 270 5.15 0.63 -65.34
C PHE A 270 5.44 1.79 -66.28
#